data_AF-A0A8T2QGA6-F1
#
_entry.id   AF-A0A8T2QGA6-F1
#
_cell.length_a   1.000
_cell.length_b   1.000
_cell.length_c   1.000
_cell.angle_alpha   90.00
_cell.angle_beta   90.00
_cell.angle_gamma   90.00
#
_symmetry.space_group_name_H-M   'P 1'
#
loop_
_entity.id
_entity.type
_entity.pdbx_description
1 polymer ?
#
loop_
_entity_poly.entity_id
_entity_poly.type
_entity_poly.pdbx_seq_one_letter_code
_entity_poly.pdbx_strand_id
1 'polypeptide(L)'
;MAAVNRPSSSANRAVFEVSITRSMKTISRGPSKPSIAEHENRQSRAVKTVNRGARKSSIAGSDHQYCQSRSMKTVHRGPSKPSIAEALTLQLDYVDLCLIHFPIRIKEEVGITMKDPEPQDLLPFDMEGTWKALEDCFRKGLTKAIGVSNFSSKKIMDLIKVAEIPPSVNQVEMHPLWHQKQLRETCKRFDIHVSAWSPLGAPRESWGSPDILNEKVIKEIAAKRGKSPTQVALIWGLDNGVSVIPKSFNRTRMEENLQMFDWHLTEQDHEAIGKLKQRRNSPAYAFCHPEFGSYKTIQDLWDGEVTASL
;
A
#
# COMPACT_ATOMS: atom_id res chain seq x y z
N MET A 1 53.53 10.11 16.58
CA MET A 1 53.31 9.18 15.46
C MET A 1 52.74 7.91 16.06
N ALA A 2 51.57 7.38 15.74
CA ALA A 2 50.70 7.56 14.59
C ALA A 2 49.23 7.62 15.04
N ALA A 3 48.46 8.50 14.40
CA ALA A 3 47.00 8.48 14.45
C ALA A 3 46.51 7.37 13.51
N VAL A 4 45.68 6.46 14.03
CA VAL A 4 44.91 5.54 13.20
C VAL A 4 43.49 6.08 13.14
N ASN A 5 43.18 6.75 12.03
CA ASN A 5 41.83 7.14 11.64
C ASN A 5 40.92 5.91 11.61
N ARG A 6 39.86 5.91 12.42
CA ARG A 6 38.70 5.03 12.20
C ARG A 6 37.66 5.80 11.38
N PRO A 7 37.09 5.21 10.31
CA PRO A 7 36.08 5.88 9.51
C PRO A 7 34.77 6.02 10.32
N SER A 8 34.16 7.21 10.26
CA SER A 8 32.84 7.49 10.81
C SER A 8 31.77 6.79 9.96
N SER A 9 31.25 5.65 10.40
CA SER A 9 30.13 4.99 9.74
C SER A 9 28.80 5.62 10.19
N SER A 10 28.31 6.62 9.47
CA SER A 10 26.92 7.07 9.58
C SER A 10 26.01 6.02 8.92
N ALA A 11 25.30 5.24 9.74
CA ALA A 11 24.41 4.19 9.24
C ALA A 11 23.17 4.77 8.53
N ASN A 12 22.86 4.30 7.32
CA ASN A 12 21.64 4.63 6.55
C ASN A 12 20.43 3.87 7.13
N ARG A 13 19.29 4.55 7.35
CA ARG A 13 18.03 3.95 7.87
C ARG A 13 16.82 4.63 7.22
N ALA A 14 15.77 3.89 6.89
CA ALA A 14 14.56 4.37 6.22
C ALA A 14 13.26 3.95 6.94
N VAL A 15 12.13 4.56 6.56
CA VAL A 15 10.79 4.27 7.10
C VAL A 15 10.13 3.10 6.37
N PHE A 16 9.87 2.02 7.10
CA PHE A 16 9.19 0.84 6.56
C PHE A 16 7.75 0.76 7.05
N GLU A 17 6.89 0.24 6.18
CA GLU A 17 5.53 -0.17 6.48
C GLU A 17 5.46 -1.69 6.41
N VAL A 18 5.02 -2.32 7.49
CA VAL A 18 4.67 -3.74 7.44
C VAL A 18 3.17 -3.83 7.14
N SER A 19 2.82 -4.49 6.04
CA SER A 19 1.42 -4.83 5.71
C SER A 19 1.20 -6.31 5.98
N ILE A 20 0.51 -6.62 7.08
CA ILE A 20 0.16 -8.00 7.43
C ILE A 20 -1.15 -8.37 6.75
N THR A 21 -1.10 -9.31 5.81
CA THR A 21 -2.30 -9.84 5.14
C THR A 21 -2.43 -11.32 5.47
N ARG A 22 -3.23 -11.68 6.49
CA ARG A 22 -3.58 -13.09 6.71
C ARG A 22 -4.62 -13.51 5.66
N SER A 23 -4.30 -14.54 4.87
CA SER A 23 -5.20 -15.14 3.88
C SER A 23 -6.52 -15.59 4.52
N MET A 24 -7.66 -15.21 3.93
CA MET A 24 -8.97 -15.75 4.29
C MET A 24 -9.04 -17.21 3.81
N LYS A 25 -9.22 -18.16 4.75
CA LYS A 25 -9.70 -19.50 4.37
C LYS A 25 -11.09 -19.34 3.77
N THR A 26 -11.25 -19.74 2.51
CA THR A 26 -12.53 -19.93 1.84
C THR A 26 -13.47 -20.71 2.75
N ILE A 27 -14.61 -20.10 3.09
CA ILE A 27 -15.71 -20.79 3.75
C ILE A 27 -16.23 -21.82 2.74
N SER A 28 -15.87 -23.09 2.93
CA SER A 28 -16.48 -24.19 2.21
C SER A 28 -17.96 -24.26 2.59
N ARG A 29 -18.84 -23.72 1.75
CA ARG A 29 -20.25 -24.08 1.79
C ARG A 29 -20.40 -25.43 1.09
N GLY A 30 -21.02 -26.39 1.80
CA GLY A 30 -21.47 -27.67 1.23
C GLY A 30 -22.61 -27.49 0.21
N PRO A 31 -23.19 -28.60 -0.28
CA PRO A 31 -22.78 -29.21 -1.53
C PRO A 31 -23.61 -28.78 -2.76
N SER A 32 -22.97 -28.90 -3.92
CA SER A 32 -23.53 -29.08 -5.27
C SER A 32 -24.15 -27.87 -6.01
N LYS A 33 -23.39 -27.28 -6.94
CA LYS A 33 -23.47 -27.47 -8.41
C LYS A 33 -22.50 -26.52 -9.17
N PRO A 34 -22.10 -26.84 -10.43
CA PRO A 34 -20.78 -26.49 -10.96
C PRO A 34 -20.77 -25.30 -11.94
N SER A 35 -19.73 -24.46 -11.84
CA SER A 35 -18.83 -24.02 -12.94
C SER A 35 -18.05 -22.77 -12.50
N ILE A 36 -17.01 -22.97 -11.69
CA ILE A 36 -16.06 -21.91 -11.31
C ILE A 36 -14.68 -22.34 -11.82
N ALA A 37 -14.56 -22.56 -13.13
CA ALA A 37 -13.27 -22.88 -13.76
C ALA A 37 -12.70 -21.68 -14.53
N GLU A 38 -13.53 -20.68 -14.88
CA GLU A 38 -13.08 -19.51 -15.67
C GLU A 38 -12.68 -18.31 -14.78
N HIS A 39 -13.03 -18.30 -13.49
CA HIS A 39 -12.78 -17.17 -12.60
C HIS A 39 -11.34 -17.12 -12.01
N GLU A 40 -10.63 -18.25 -11.97
CA GLU A 40 -9.29 -18.36 -11.40
C GLU A 40 -8.16 -17.88 -12.33
N ASN A 41 -8.46 -17.63 -13.62
CA ASN A 41 -7.45 -17.35 -14.64
C ASN A 41 -7.13 -15.87 -14.87
N ARG A 42 -7.77 -14.93 -14.15
CA ARG A 42 -7.54 -13.48 -14.31
C ARG A 42 -6.48 -12.87 -13.38
N GLN A 43 -5.81 -13.66 -12.54
CA GLN A 43 -4.85 -13.15 -11.58
C GLN A 43 -3.40 -13.34 -12.02
N SER A 44 -2.65 -12.23 -12.05
CA SER A 44 -1.21 -12.21 -12.31
C SER A 44 -0.45 -13.03 -11.28
N ARG A 45 0.79 -13.40 -11.64
CA ARG A 45 1.66 -14.27 -10.87
C ARG A 45 1.88 -13.77 -9.43
N ALA A 46 1.84 -12.46 -9.20
CA ALA A 46 1.94 -11.81 -7.89
C ALA A 46 0.81 -12.21 -6.92
N VAL A 47 -0.45 -12.26 -7.39
CA VAL A 47 -1.59 -12.65 -6.52
C VAL A 47 -1.59 -14.15 -6.22
N LYS A 48 -1.08 -14.97 -7.15
CA LYS A 48 -0.87 -16.42 -6.93
C LYS A 48 0.24 -16.69 -5.90
N THR A 49 1.25 -15.83 -5.80
CA THR A 49 2.30 -15.93 -4.77
C THR A 49 1.75 -15.63 -3.37
N VAL A 50 0.83 -14.66 -3.25
CA VAL A 50 0.11 -14.38 -1.98
C VAL A 50 -0.80 -15.54 -1.56
N ASN A 51 -1.39 -16.27 -2.51
CA ASN A 51 -2.34 -17.36 -2.22
C ASN A 51 -1.69 -18.77 -2.03
N ARG A 52 -0.47 -19.02 -2.52
CA ARG A 52 0.15 -20.37 -2.49
C ARG A 52 0.94 -20.73 -1.21
N GLY A 53 1.04 -19.83 -0.23
CA GLY A 53 1.79 -20.06 1.02
C GLY A 53 1.10 -20.95 2.07
N ALA A 54 -0.18 -21.30 1.90
CA ALA A 54 -0.94 -22.03 2.90
C ALA A 54 -0.83 -23.56 2.77
N ARG A 55 0.36 -24.15 2.96
CA ARG A 55 0.47 -25.59 3.26
C ARG A 55 1.46 -25.87 4.39
N LYS A 56 0.87 -26.38 5.48
CA LYS A 56 1.47 -27.04 6.66
C LYS A 56 2.22 -26.14 7.65
N SER A 57 1.47 -25.61 8.61
CA SER A 57 1.85 -25.75 10.02
C SER A 57 0.57 -25.91 10.86
N SER A 58 0.54 -27.00 11.61
CA SER A 58 -0.52 -27.43 12.49
C SER A 58 -0.39 -26.73 13.84
N ILE A 59 -1.30 -25.81 14.17
CA ILE A 59 -1.58 -25.45 15.57
C ILE A 59 -3.10 -25.32 15.71
N ALA A 60 -3.65 -26.16 16.58
CA ALA A 60 -5.02 -26.16 17.03
C ALA A 60 -5.25 -25.02 18.04
N GLY A 61 -6.45 -24.42 18.02
CA GLY A 61 -6.92 -23.53 19.09
C GLY A 61 -7.58 -22.24 18.60
N SER A 62 -8.92 -22.26 18.59
CA SER A 62 -9.86 -21.14 18.82
C SER A 62 -9.89 -19.90 17.90
N ASP A 63 -11.09 -19.72 17.34
CA ASP A 63 -11.81 -18.47 17.04
C ASP A 63 -11.38 -17.56 15.88
N HIS A 64 -12.24 -17.62 14.85
CA HIS A 64 -12.40 -16.73 13.70
C HIS A 64 -11.89 -15.30 13.88
N GLN A 65 -10.94 -14.86 13.05
CA GLN A 65 -10.50 -13.47 12.99
C GLN A 65 -10.39 -12.90 11.57
N TYR A 66 -11.16 -11.82 11.41
CA TYR A 66 -11.31 -10.78 10.39
C TYR A 66 -10.06 -10.39 9.58
N CYS A 67 -10.27 -9.98 8.32
CA CYS A 67 -9.27 -9.25 7.52
C CYS A 67 -8.98 -7.90 8.17
N GLN A 68 -7.85 -7.79 8.88
CA GLN A 68 -7.32 -6.52 9.36
C GLN A 68 -5.96 -6.33 8.69
N SER A 69 -5.85 -5.49 7.65
CA SER A 69 -4.54 -5.00 7.22
C SER A 69 -4.07 -4.01 8.27
N ARG A 70 -3.16 -4.43 9.16
CA ARG A 70 -2.44 -3.48 10.00
C ARG A 70 -1.32 -2.91 9.15
N SER A 71 -1.44 -1.62 8.82
CA SER A 71 -0.34 -0.77 8.38
C SER A 71 0.42 -0.33 9.62
N MET A 72 1.68 -0.76 9.77
CA MET A 72 2.53 -0.36 10.91
C MET A 72 3.70 0.47 10.39
N LYS A 73 3.75 1.76 10.75
CA LYS A 73 4.91 2.62 10.53
C LYS A 73 6.02 2.19 11.50
N THR A 74 7.16 1.71 11.01
CA THR A 74 8.25 1.22 11.87
C THR A 74 9.63 1.69 11.39
N VAL A 75 10.45 2.22 12.32
CA VAL A 75 11.86 2.60 12.13
C VAL A 75 12.61 2.37 13.44
N HIS A 76 13.55 1.40 13.59
CA HIS A 76 14.44 1.34 14.78
C HIS A 76 15.80 0.59 14.69
N ARG A 77 16.76 1.12 15.47
CA ARG A 77 18.09 0.74 16.02
C ARG A 77 18.92 -0.39 15.36
N GLY A 78 20.08 -0.02 14.81
CA GLY A 78 21.19 -0.91 14.43
C GLY A 78 21.71 -0.68 13.00
N PRO A 79 22.90 -1.18 12.65
CA PRO A 79 23.38 -1.14 11.27
C PRO A 79 22.61 -2.18 10.42
N SER A 80 22.07 -1.72 9.29
CA SER A 80 21.69 -2.55 8.12
C SER A 80 20.84 -3.80 8.37
N LYS A 81 19.73 -3.69 9.11
CA LYS A 81 18.64 -4.66 9.08
C LYS A 81 17.32 -3.91 8.87
N PRO A 82 16.58 -4.12 7.77
CA PRO A 82 15.19 -3.68 7.68
C PRO A 82 14.41 -4.24 8.85
N SER A 83 13.42 -3.49 9.30
CA SER A 83 12.69 -3.60 10.57
C SER A 83 11.81 -4.85 10.73
N ILE A 84 12.29 -6.04 10.39
CA ILE A 84 11.61 -7.32 10.69
C ILE A 84 11.73 -7.69 12.17
N ALA A 85 12.59 -7.00 12.92
CA ALA A 85 12.67 -7.15 14.37
C ALA A 85 11.33 -6.90 15.10
N GLU A 86 10.39 -6.16 14.50
CA GLU A 86 9.03 -5.99 15.04
C GLU A 86 7.98 -6.98 14.48
N ALA A 87 8.22 -7.65 13.34
CA ALA A 87 7.42 -8.85 13.05
C ALA A 87 7.63 -9.92 14.14
N LEU A 88 8.83 -9.95 14.72
CA LEU A 88 9.16 -10.75 15.90
C LEU A 88 8.48 -10.23 17.19
N THR A 89 8.11 -8.94 17.30
CA THR A 89 7.29 -8.45 18.43
C THR A 89 5.83 -8.89 18.31
N LEU A 90 5.36 -9.19 17.10
CA LEU A 90 4.08 -9.85 16.83
C LEU A 90 4.13 -11.37 16.97
N GLN A 91 5.26 -11.94 17.41
CA GLN A 91 5.51 -13.38 17.49
C GLN A 91 5.28 -14.10 16.15
N LEU A 92 5.57 -13.43 15.04
CA LEU A 92 5.49 -14.01 13.70
C LEU A 92 6.90 -14.37 13.21
N ASP A 93 7.02 -15.56 12.63
CA ASP A 93 8.29 -16.03 12.02
C ASP A 93 8.62 -15.28 10.72
N TYR A 94 7.59 -14.72 10.06
CA TYR A 94 7.71 -13.95 8.82
C TYR A 94 6.50 -13.02 8.62
N VAL A 95 6.61 -12.10 7.66
CA VAL A 95 5.48 -11.30 7.15
C VAL A 95 5.27 -11.52 5.66
N ASP A 96 4.02 -11.58 5.20
CA ASP A 96 3.74 -11.82 3.78
C ASP A 96 4.26 -10.69 2.88
N LEU A 97 4.17 -9.44 3.34
CA LEU A 97 4.59 -8.26 2.58
C LEU A 97 5.24 -7.20 3.47
N CYS A 98 6.43 -6.76 3.10
CA CYS A 98 7.11 -5.62 3.72
C CYS A 98 7.33 -4.51 2.69
N LEU A 99 6.95 -3.27 3.02
CA LEU A 99 6.99 -2.13 2.13
C LEU A 99 7.93 -1.05 2.67
N ILE A 100 8.61 -0.32 1.79
CA ILE A 100 9.08 1.04 2.13
C ILE A 100 7.84 1.94 2.19
N HIS A 101 7.56 2.60 3.32
CA HIS A 101 6.29 3.34 3.52
C HIS A 101 6.21 4.60 2.65
N PHE A 102 7.29 5.38 2.65
CA PHE A 102 7.44 6.60 1.85
C PHE A 102 8.88 6.65 1.35
N PRO A 103 9.15 7.28 0.19
CA PRO A 103 10.50 7.48 -0.33
C PRO A 103 11.24 8.59 0.45
N ILE A 104 11.17 8.60 1.77
CA ILE A 104 11.74 9.62 2.65
C ILE A 104 12.64 8.98 3.69
N ARG A 105 13.52 9.82 4.25
CA ARG A 105 14.25 9.50 5.46
C ARG A 105 13.99 10.57 6.51
N ILE A 106 13.66 10.12 7.71
CA ILE A 106 13.50 10.98 8.88
C ILE A 106 14.42 10.52 10.01
N LYS A 107 14.73 11.41 10.94
CA LYS A 107 15.43 11.03 12.17
C LYS A 107 14.63 9.96 12.92
N GLU A 108 15.39 9.06 13.53
CA GLU A 108 14.84 7.84 14.14
C GLU A 108 13.87 8.16 15.28
N GLU A 109 14.26 9.08 16.15
CA GLU A 109 13.49 9.52 17.31
C GLU A 109 12.13 10.11 16.94
N VAL A 110 11.98 10.64 15.73
CA VAL A 110 10.73 11.21 15.23
C VAL A 110 9.83 10.16 14.60
N GLY A 111 10.42 9.19 13.88
CA GLY A 111 9.67 8.12 13.22
C GLY A 111 8.82 7.26 14.15
N ILE A 112 9.16 7.21 15.45
CA ILE A 112 8.40 6.53 16.51
C ILE A 112 7.15 7.29 16.93
N THR A 113 7.21 8.63 16.85
CA THR A 113 6.33 9.50 17.63
C THR A 113 4.94 9.66 17.02
N MET A 114 4.71 9.09 15.82
CA MET A 114 3.51 9.27 15.00
C MET A 114 3.19 10.74 14.68
N LYS A 115 4.10 11.67 14.99
CA LYS A 115 4.00 13.10 14.68
C LYS A 115 4.62 13.40 13.32
N ASP A 116 4.17 14.48 12.73
CA ASP A 116 4.83 15.04 11.55
C ASP A 116 6.26 15.46 11.92
N PRO A 117 7.25 15.22 11.04
CA PRO A 117 8.62 15.62 11.30
C PRO A 117 8.77 17.14 11.20
N GLU A 118 9.64 17.70 12.04
CA GLU A 118 10.11 19.06 11.82
C GLU A 118 11.14 19.08 10.68
N PRO A 119 11.39 20.24 10.04
CA PRO A 119 12.29 20.32 8.89
C PRO A 119 13.67 19.70 9.14
N GLN A 120 14.30 20.00 10.28
CA GLN A 120 15.61 19.45 10.67
C GLN A 120 15.64 17.93 10.85
N ASP A 121 14.48 17.27 10.89
CA ASP A 121 14.36 15.84 11.04
C ASP A 121 14.32 15.12 9.69
N LEU A 122 14.12 15.85 8.60
CA LEU A 122 14.18 15.33 7.23
C LEU A 122 15.64 15.13 6.79
N LEU A 123 15.96 13.92 6.35
CA LEU A 123 17.31 13.53 5.92
C LEU A 123 17.30 13.11 4.44
N PRO A 124 18.48 13.08 3.78
CA PRO A 124 18.60 12.51 2.44
C PRO A 124 18.20 11.04 2.39
N PHE A 125 17.31 10.68 1.46
CA PHE A 125 16.81 9.32 1.28
C PHE A 125 17.74 8.51 0.35
N ASP A 126 18.32 7.45 0.88
CA ASP A 126 19.11 6.47 0.13
C ASP A 126 18.21 5.33 -0.33
N MET A 127 17.61 5.47 -1.52
CA MET A 127 16.68 4.49 -2.09
C MET A 127 17.37 3.14 -2.35
N GLU A 128 18.56 3.15 -2.96
CA GLU A 128 19.29 1.94 -3.33
C GLU A 128 19.73 1.15 -2.10
N GLY A 129 20.37 1.80 -1.13
CA GLY A 129 20.80 1.15 0.10
C GLY A 129 19.62 0.61 0.92
N THR A 130 18.51 1.35 0.96
CA THR A 130 17.27 0.91 1.62
C THR A 130 16.68 -0.33 0.93
N TRP A 131 16.64 -0.34 -0.41
CA TRP A 131 16.10 -1.46 -1.16
C TRP A 131 16.95 -2.71 -1.00
N LYS A 132 18.28 -2.60 -1.15
CA LYS A 132 19.21 -3.73 -0.94
C LYS A 132 19.04 -4.39 0.42
N ALA A 133 18.84 -3.57 1.46
CA ALA A 133 18.55 -4.07 2.79
C ALA A 133 17.25 -4.90 2.79
N LEU A 134 16.18 -4.40 2.15
CA LEU A 134 14.88 -5.08 2.06
C LEU A 134 14.95 -6.40 1.26
N GLU A 135 15.75 -6.43 0.20
CA GLU A 135 16.08 -7.67 -0.53
C GLU A 135 16.77 -8.71 0.35
N ASP A 136 17.72 -8.31 1.21
CA ASP A 136 18.35 -9.23 2.15
C ASP A 136 17.35 -9.83 3.15
N CYS A 137 16.35 -9.05 3.56
CA CYS A 137 15.26 -9.53 4.38
C CYS A 137 14.41 -10.58 3.66
N PHE A 138 14.12 -10.38 2.38
CA PHE A 138 13.45 -11.37 1.54
C PHE A 138 14.30 -12.65 1.40
N ARG A 139 15.60 -12.52 1.08
CA ARG A 139 16.53 -13.66 0.94
C ARG A 139 16.65 -14.48 2.22
N LYS A 140 16.57 -13.83 3.39
CA LYS A 140 16.57 -14.48 4.71
C LYS A 140 15.23 -15.13 5.09
N GLY A 141 14.22 -15.06 4.22
CA GLY A 141 12.89 -15.66 4.45
C GLY A 141 12.04 -14.93 5.48
N LEU A 142 12.50 -13.77 5.96
CA LEU A 142 11.83 -12.94 6.96
C LEU A 142 10.58 -12.26 6.40
N THR A 143 10.51 -12.14 5.07
CA THR A 143 9.30 -11.73 4.35
C THR A 143 9.09 -12.55 3.07
N LYS A 144 7.84 -12.75 2.66
CA LYS A 144 7.48 -13.49 1.43
C LYS A 144 7.40 -12.62 0.18
N ALA A 145 7.31 -11.30 0.34
CA ALA A 145 7.31 -10.33 -0.74
C ALA A 145 7.77 -8.96 -0.23
N ILE A 146 8.40 -8.19 -1.10
CA ILE A 146 8.87 -6.84 -0.79
C ILE A 146 8.29 -5.85 -1.79
N GLY A 147 8.04 -4.63 -1.33
CA GLY A 147 7.45 -3.60 -2.17
C GLY A 147 7.69 -2.20 -1.64
N VAL A 148 6.97 -1.25 -2.20
CA VAL A 148 7.02 0.15 -1.83
C VAL A 148 5.61 0.69 -1.62
N SER A 149 5.53 1.86 -1.03
CA SER A 149 4.31 2.62 -0.82
C SER A 149 4.62 4.09 -1.11
N ASN A 150 3.68 4.79 -1.73
CA ASN A 150 3.81 6.21 -2.08
C ASN A 150 4.96 6.52 -3.06
N PHE A 151 5.30 5.59 -3.96
CA PHE A 151 6.26 5.84 -5.04
C PHE A 151 5.50 6.28 -6.31
N SER A 152 5.98 7.37 -6.93
CA SER A 152 5.55 7.84 -8.26
C SER A 152 6.04 6.90 -9.36
N SER A 153 5.56 7.09 -10.60
CA SER A 153 6.03 6.31 -11.76
C SER A 153 7.53 6.48 -11.97
N LYS A 154 8.04 7.71 -11.81
CA LYS A 154 9.47 8.00 -11.95
C LYS A 154 10.30 7.26 -10.90
N LYS A 155 9.89 7.30 -9.62
CA LYS A 155 10.60 6.59 -8.55
C LYS A 155 10.55 5.07 -8.73
N ILE A 156 9.44 4.53 -9.23
CA ILE A 156 9.36 3.10 -9.61
C ILE A 156 10.38 2.77 -10.71
N MET A 157 10.44 3.58 -11.79
CA MET A 157 11.41 3.36 -12.86
C MET A 157 12.86 3.49 -12.40
N ASP A 158 13.15 4.40 -11.47
CA ASP A 158 14.49 4.57 -10.91
C ASP A 158 14.87 3.40 -10.00
N LEU A 159 13.94 2.89 -9.18
CA LEU A 159 14.14 1.71 -8.35
C LEU A 159 14.43 0.45 -9.18
N ILE A 160 13.67 0.24 -10.27
CA ILE A 160 13.83 -0.93 -11.15
C ILE A 160 15.24 -1.00 -11.76
N LYS A 161 15.92 0.14 -11.97
CA LYS A 161 17.28 0.17 -12.52
C LYS A 161 18.33 -0.42 -11.57
N VAL A 162 18.07 -0.37 -10.27
CA VAL A 162 19.04 -0.76 -9.23
C VAL A 162 18.63 -2.00 -8.44
N ALA A 163 17.36 -2.42 -8.55
CA ALA A 163 16.82 -3.58 -7.85
C ALA A 163 17.25 -4.90 -8.50
N GLU A 164 17.78 -5.83 -7.69
CA GLU A 164 17.98 -7.22 -8.11
C GLU A 164 16.67 -8.01 -8.01
N ILE A 165 15.88 -7.74 -6.97
CA ILE A 165 14.53 -8.27 -6.77
C ILE A 165 13.56 -7.10 -6.96
N PRO A 166 12.72 -7.11 -8.01
CA PRO A 166 11.79 -6.01 -8.25
C PRO A 166 10.69 -5.94 -7.17
N PRO A 167 10.15 -4.74 -6.88
CA PRO A 167 9.04 -4.60 -5.94
C PRO A 167 7.81 -5.38 -6.45
N SER A 168 7.22 -6.20 -5.58
CA SER A 168 5.98 -6.93 -5.91
C SER A 168 4.74 -6.06 -5.85
N VAL A 169 4.77 -5.01 -5.01
CA VAL A 169 3.62 -4.12 -4.74
C VAL A 169 4.08 -2.66 -4.69
N ASN A 170 3.27 -1.76 -5.25
CA ASN A 170 3.26 -0.34 -4.90
C ASN A 170 1.91 0.02 -4.26
N GLN A 171 1.91 0.30 -2.96
CA GLN A 171 0.69 0.69 -2.24
C GLN A 171 0.53 2.22 -2.30
N VAL A 172 -0.58 2.71 -2.87
CA VAL A 172 -0.78 4.15 -3.10
C VAL A 172 -2.19 4.60 -2.82
N GLU A 173 -2.37 5.90 -2.56
CA GLU A 173 -3.69 6.53 -2.54
C GLU A 173 -4.33 6.32 -3.90
N MET A 174 -5.49 5.67 -3.92
CA MET A 174 -6.27 5.50 -5.15
C MET A 174 -7.75 5.32 -4.82
N HIS A 175 -8.58 6.05 -5.53
CA HIS A 175 -10.04 6.05 -5.37
C HIS A 175 -10.71 6.71 -6.58
N PRO A 176 -12.06 6.73 -6.71
CA PRO A 176 -12.75 7.36 -7.84
C PRO A 176 -12.47 8.85 -8.09
N LEU A 177 -11.88 9.57 -7.13
CA LEU A 177 -11.40 10.94 -7.31
C LEU A 177 -9.88 11.04 -7.52
N TRP A 178 -9.15 9.93 -7.57
CA TRP A 178 -7.70 9.89 -7.79
C TRP A 178 -7.28 8.54 -8.40
N HIS A 179 -7.27 8.48 -9.73
CA HIS A 179 -7.24 7.22 -10.49
C HIS A 179 -5.85 6.59 -10.65
N GLN A 180 -4.80 7.36 -10.40
CA GLN A 180 -3.41 6.91 -10.56
C GLN A 180 -3.12 6.29 -11.94
N LYS A 181 -3.74 6.79 -13.02
CA LYS A 181 -3.72 6.13 -14.34
C LYS A 181 -2.30 5.88 -14.85
N GLN A 182 -1.47 6.92 -14.88
CA GLN A 182 -0.06 6.84 -15.30
C GLN A 182 0.74 5.86 -14.44
N LEU A 183 0.57 5.92 -13.12
CA LEU A 183 1.27 5.05 -12.19
C LEU A 183 0.85 3.58 -12.36
N ARG A 184 -0.45 3.31 -12.53
CA ARG A 184 -0.95 1.95 -12.78
C ARG A 184 -0.40 1.37 -14.07
N GLU A 185 -0.37 2.16 -15.14
CA GLU A 185 0.22 1.74 -16.41
C GLU A 185 1.72 1.44 -16.26
N THR A 186 2.45 2.28 -15.51
CA THR A 186 3.87 2.05 -15.21
C THR A 186 4.07 0.77 -14.39
N CYS A 187 3.34 0.60 -13.29
CA CYS A 187 3.44 -0.59 -12.44
C CYS A 187 3.11 -1.87 -13.23
N LYS A 188 2.06 -1.85 -14.06
CA LYS A 188 1.69 -2.96 -14.94
C LYS A 188 2.81 -3.36 -15.91
N ARG A 189 3.55 -2.39 -16.47
CA ARG A 189 4.69 -2.67 -17.37
C ARG A 189 5.83 -3.44 -16.69
N PHE A 190 5.98 -3.30 -15.38
CA PHE A 190 7.02 -3.96 -14.59
C PHE A 190 6.49 -5.11 -13.73
N ASP A 191 5.26 -5.59 -13.97
CA ASP A 191 4.57 -6.63 -13.18
C ASP A 191 4.49 -6.30 -11.68
N ILE A 192 4.35 -5.01 -11.35
CA ILE A 192 4.17 -4.51 -9.98
C ILE A 192 2.67 -4.37 -9.72
N HIS A 193 2.18 -5.02 -8.68
CA HIS A 193 0.78 -4.91 -8.28
C HIS A 193 0.51 -3.57 -7.59
N VAL A 194 -0.58 -2.90 -7.95
CA VAL A 194 -1.01 -1.68 -7.24
C VAL A 194 -2.04 -2.06 -6.18
N SER A 195 -1.80 -1.58 -4.95
CA SER A 195 -2.76 -1.74 -3.85
C SER A 195 -3.24 -0.36 -3.38
N ALA A 196 -4.54 -0.12 -3.46
CA ALA A 196 -5.17 1.15 -3.14
C ALA A 196 -5.38 1.30 -1.63
N TRP A 197 -4.60 2.19 -1.01
CA TRP A 197 -4.88 2.71 0.32
C TRP A 197 -5.85 3.89 0.24
N SER A 198 -6.64 4.09 1.31
CA SER A 198 -7.76 5.06 1.35
C SER A 198 -8.73 4.97 0.17
N PRO A 199 -9.25 3.78 -0.20
CA PRO A 199 -10.17 3.64 -1.34
C PRO A 199 -11.49 4.42 -1.18
N LEU A 200 -11.78 4.89 0.03
CA LEU A 200 -12.96 5.69 0.38
C LEU A 200 -12.62 7.16 0.70
N GLY A 201 -11.38 7.60 0.45
CA GLY A 201 -10.92 8.98 0.71
C GLY A 201 -10.63 9.31 2.17
N ALA A 202 -10.58 8.32 3.06
CA ALA A 202 -10.29 8.50 4.48
C ALA A 202 -11.20 9.54 5.18
N PRO A 203 -12.54 9.39 5.14
CA PRO A 203 -13.51 10.42 5.55
C PRO A 203 -13.46 10.83 7.03
N ARG A 204 -12.63 10.18 7.85
CA ARG A 204 -12.48 10.43 9.29
C ARG A 204 -11.08 10.92 9.66
N GLU A 205 -10.20 11.08 8.68
CA GLU A 205 -8.82 11.56 8.88
C GLU A 205 -8.75 13.04 8.53
N SER A 206 -7.89 13.80 9.19
CA SER A 206 -7.74 15.25 8.98
C SER A 206 -7.29 15.64 7.57
N TRP A 207 -6.57 14.74 6.90
CA TRP A 207 -6.10 14.88 5.52
C TRP A 207 -7.05 14.23 4.50
N GLY A 208 -8.11 13.58 4.95
CA GLY A 208 -9.05 12.88 4.06
C GLY A 208 -10.26 13.74 3.69
N SER A 209 -11.17 13.16 2.91
CA SER A 209 -12.45 13.78 2.57
C SER A 209 -13.55 12.73 2.33
N PRO A 210 -14.80 13.00 2.77
CA PRO A 210 -15.96 12.18 2.43
C PRO A 210 -16.50 12.40 1.01
N ASP A 211 -15.86 13.26 0.20
CA ASP A 211 -16.36 13.66 -1.12
C ASP A 211 -16.71 12.47 -2.03
N ILE A 212 -15.91 11.40 -2.03
CA ILE A 212 -16.19 10.20 -2.84
C ILE A 212 -17.55 9.59 -2.50
N LEU A 213 -17.91 9.53 -1.21
CA LEU A 213 -19.18 8.98 -0.75
C LEU A 213 -20.35 9.95 -1.01
N ASN A 214 -20.04 11.21 -1.26
CA ASN A 214 -21.01 12.26 -1.54
C ASN A 214 -21.14 12.63 -3.02
N GLU A 215 -20.24 12.15 -3.87
CA GLU A 215 -20.21 12.41 -5.29
C GLU A 215 -21.50 11.95 -5.97
N LYS A 216 -22.09 12.83 -6.78
CA LYS A 216 -23.40 12.63 -7.39
C LYS A 216 -23.38 11.39 -8.29
N VAL A 217 -22.34 11.26 -9.11
CA VAL A 217 -22.16 10.11 -10.01
C VAL A 217 -22.12 8.80 -9.22
N ILE A 218 -21.36 8.75 -8.11
CA ILE A 218 -21.23 7.55 -7.28
C ILE A 218 -22.57 7.19 -6.62
N LYS A 219 -23.30 8.19 -6.09
CA LYS A 219 -24.63 7.97 -5.48
C LYS A 219 -25.67 7.49 -6.49
N GLU A 220 -25.66 8.03 -7.70
CA GLU A 220 -26.58 7.62 -8.76
C GLU A 220 -26.33 6.18 -9.22
N ILE A 221 -25.06 5.80 -9.39
CA ILE A 221 -24.68 4.42 -9.69
C ILE A 221 -25.13 3.49 -8.56
N ALA A 222 -24.82 3.86 -7.31
CA ALA A 222 -25.21 3.10 -6.13
C ALA A 222 -26.73 2.85 -6.09
N ALA A 223 -27.54 3.90 -6.31
CA ALA A 223 -28.99 3.81 -6.34
C ALA A 223 -29.51 2.90 -7.47
N LYS A 224 -28.99 3.05 -8.70
CA LYS A 224 -29.36 2.21 -9.85
C LYS A 224 -29.07 0.73 -9.64
N ARG A 225 -28.03 0.41 -8.86
CA ARG A 225 -27.60 -0.97 -8.58
C ARG A 225 -28.20 -1.53 -7.29
N GLY A 226 -28.88 -0.72 -6.47
CA GLY A 226 -29.36 -1.13 -5.15
C GLY A 226 -28.21 -1.43 -4.17
N LYS A 227 -27.11 -0.68 -4.27
CA LYS A 227 -25.86 -0.88 -3.52
C LYS A 227 -25.46 0.42 -2.83
N SER A 228 -24.41 0.41 -2.00
CA SER A 228 -23.92 1.62 -1.35
C SER A 228 -22.82 2.34 -2.14
N PRO A 229 -22.65 3.66 -1.95
CA PRO A 229 -21.52 4.41 -2.52
C PRO A 229 -20.15 3.79 -2.18
N THR A 230 -20.04 3.21 -0.98
CA THR A 230 -18.85 2.48 -0.53
C THR A 230 -18.56 1.28 -1.44
N GLN A 231 -19.57 0.44 -1.72
CA GLN A 231 -19.39 -0.73 -2.58
C GLN A 231 -19.03 -0.33 -4.02
N VAL A 232 -19.64 0.73 -4.56
CA VAL A 232 -19.28 1.29 -5.87
C VAL A 232 -17.80 1.68 -5.92
N ALA A 233 -17.31 2.44 -4.93
CA ALA A 233 -15.92 2.87 -4.88
C ALA A 233 -14.93 1.71 -4.77
N LEU A 234 -15.28 0.67 -4.00
CA LEU A 234 -14.42 -0.51 -3.81
C LEU A 234 -14.35 -1.39 -5.07
N ILE A 235 -15.49 -1.69 -5.69
CA ILE A 235 -15.55 -2.48 -6.93
C ILE A 235 -14.86 -1.74 -8.06
N TRP A 236 -15.04 -0.41 -8.15
CA TRP A 236 -14.33 0.38 -9.14
C TRP A 236 -12.80 0.18 -9.06
N GLY A 237 -12.24 0.08 -7.84
CA GLY A 237 -10.83 -0.25 -7.65
C GLY A 237 -10.50 -1.67 -8.15
N LEU A 238 -11.29 -2.66 -7.76
CA LEU A 238 -11.09 -4.06 -8.18
C LEU A 238 -11.15 -4.23 -9.71
N ASP A 239 -12.13 -3.60 -10.37
CA ASP A 239 -12.32 -3.61 -11.83
C ASP A 239 -11.14 -2.93 -12.54
N ASN A 240 -10.46 -2.00 -11.87
CA ASN A 240 -9.23 -1.36 -12.35
C ASN A 240 -7.96 -2.19 -12.07
N GLY A 241 -8.11 -3.44 -11.63
CA GLY A 241 -7.02 -4.40 -11.44
C GLY A 241 -6.17 -4.14 -10.20
N VAL A 242 -6.68 -3.39 -9.22
CA VAL A 242 -5.97 -3.08 -7.97
C VAL A 242 -6.63 -3.78 -6.78
N SER A 243 -5.87 -4.12 -5.75
CA SER A 243 -6.46 -4.50 -4.45
C SER A 243 -6.91 -3.24 -3.71
N VAL A 244 -7.96 -3.36 -2.88
CA VAL A 244 -8.45 -2.25 -2.05
C VAL A 244 -8.36 -2.62 -0.57
N ILE A 245 -7.90 -1.69 0.28
CA ILE A 245 -7.78 -1.90 1.74
C ILE A 245 -8.66 -0.91 2.54
N PRO A 246 -10.00 -1.12 2.58
CA PRO A 246 -10.89 -0.25 3.32
C PRO A 246 -10.72 -0.41 4.84
N LYS A 247 -10.60 0.71 5.56
CA LYS A 247 -10.58 0.75 7.03
C LYS A 247 -11.99 0.88 7.59
N SER A 248 -12.36 0.00 8.53
CA SER A 248 -13.56 0.18 9.37
C SER A 248 -13.36 -0.49 10.73
N PHE A 249 -13.88 0.15 11.78
CA PHE A 249 -14.02 -0.45 13.12
C PHE A 249 -15.47 -0.87 13.43
N ASN A 250 -16.41 -0.62 12.50
CA ASN A 250 -17.80 -1.01 12.63
C ASN A 250 -18.01 -2.33 11.89
N ARG A 251 -18.52 -3.34 12.60
CA ARG A 251 -18.73 -4.69 12.10
C ARG A 251 -19.67 -4.76 10.91
N THR A 252 -20.82 -4.08 10.98
CA THR A 252 -21.80 -4.04 9.88
C THR A 252 -21.18 -3.50 8.60
N ARG A 253 -20.39 -2.41 8.68
CA ARG A 253 -19.67 -1.87 7.52
C ARG A 253 -18.60 -2.84 6.99
N MET A 254 -17.93 -3.59 7.86
CA MET A 254 -16.97 -4.61 7.41
C MET A 254 -17.67 -5.73 6.64
N GLU A 255 -18.81 -6.20 7.14
CA GLU A 255 -19.62 -7.23 6.47
C GLU A 255 -20.18 -6.72 5.13
N GLU A 256 -20.69 -5.49 5.09
CA GLU A 256 -21.16 -4.83 3.86
C GLU A 256 -20.05 -4.69 2.82
N ASN A 257 -18.85 -4.27 3.24
CA ASN A 257 -17.70 -4.17 2.35
C ASN A 257 -17.37 -5.52 1.72
N LEU A 258 -17.58 -6.65 2.39
CA LEU A 258 -17.29 -7.98 1.82
C LEU A 258 -18.37 -8.46 0.82
N GLN A 259 -19.56 -7.86 0.82
CA GLN A 259 -20.68 -8.21 -0.06
C GLN A 259 -20.60 -7.49 -1.42
N MET A 260 -19.41 -7.48 -2.03
CA MET A 260 -19.14 -6.74 -3.26
C MET A 260 -18.93 -7.62 -4.51
N PHE A 261 -18.87 -8.94 -4.36
CA PHE A 261 -18.44 -9.85 -5.43
C PHE A 261 -19.57 -10.46 -6.28
N ASP A 262 -20.84 -10.20 -5.93
CA ASP A 262 -22.03 -10.76 -6.58
C ASP A 262 -22.59 -9.86 -7.70
N TRP A 263 -21.94 -8.74 -8.00
CA TRP A 263 -22.35 -7.78 -9.02
C TRP A 263 -21.14 -7.03 -9.60
N HIS A 264 -21.36 -6.27 -10.67
CA HIS A 264 -20.31 -5.51 -11.37
C HIS A 264 -20.81 -4.14 -11.81
N LEU A 265 -19.88 -3.20 -11.98
CA LEU A 265 -20.13 -1.93 -12.64
C LEU A 265 -20.21 -2.15 -14.16
N THR A 266 -21.09 -1.43 -14.85
CA THR A 266 -21.11 -1.50 -16.32
C THR A 266 -20.05 -0.58 -16.92
N GLU A 267 -19.80 -0.72 -18.22
CA GLU A 267 -18.90 0.17 -18.95
C GLU A 267 -19.33 1.63 -18.85
N GLN A 268 -20.63 1.92 -18.89
CA GLN A 268 -21.14 3.30 -18.71
C GLN A 268 -20.89 3.84 -17.29
N ASP A 269 -20.95 2.98 -16.27
CA ASP A 269 -20.62 3.38 -14.89
C ASP A 269 -19.13 3.73 -14.79
N HIS A 270 -18.26 2.92 -15.41
CA HIS A 270 -16.82 3.17 -15.49
C HIS A 270 -16.49 4.45 -16.25
N GLU A 271 -17.14 4.70 -17.40
CA GLU A 271 -16.98 5.94 -18.16
C GLU A 271 -17.43 7.17 -17.37
N ALA A 272 -18.53 7.08 -16.62
CA ALA A 272 -19.03 8.17 -15.79
C ALA A 272 -18.04 8.50 -14.66
N ILE A 273 -17.53 7.48 -13.96
CA ILE A 273 -16.50 7.65 -12.94
C ILE A 273 -15.20 8.19 -13.57
N GLY A 274 -14.85 7.73 -14.76
CA GLY A 274 -13.67 8.15 -15.52
C GLY A 274 -13.60 9.66 -15.80
N LYS A 275 -14.74 10.35 -15.79
CA LYS A 275 -14.85 11.80 -16.02
C LYS A 275 -14.76 12.65 -14.75
N LEU A 276 -14.70 12.03 -13.57
CA LEU A 276 -14.62 12.77 -12.30
C LEU A 276 -13.33 13.57 -12.19
N LYS A 277 -13.43 14.76 -11.59
CA LYS A 277 -12.27 15.63 -11.37
C LYS A 277 -11.28 14.93 -10.42
N GLN A 278 -10.05 14.83 -10.88
CA GLN A 278 -8.98 14.17 -10.13
C GLN A 278 -8.41 15.12 -9.07
N ARG A 279 -8.23 14.61 -7.85
CA ARG A 279 -7.61 15.30 -6.70
C ARG A 279 -7.01 14.27 -5.75
N ARG A 280 -5.74 14.47 -5.41
CA ARG A 280 -5.07 13.77 -4.30
C ARG A 280 -5.50 14.38 -2.96
N ASN A 281 -5.95 13.57 -2.03
CA ASN A 281 -6.30 13.98 -0.66
C ASN A 281 -5.07 14.06 0.25
N SER A 282 -4.11 13.16 0.10
CA SER A 282 -2.90 13.12 0.92
C SER A 282 -1.63 13.50 0.13
N PRO A 283 -1.35 14.81 -0.02
CA PRO A 283 -0.16 15.29 -0.72
C PRO A 283 1.14 15.17 0.10
N ALA A 284 1.05 14.85 1.40
CA ALA A 284 2.18 14.66 2.31
C ALA A 284 3.13 15.88 2.43
N TYR A 285 2.55 17.08 2.63
CA TYR A 285 3.29 18.33 2.76
C TYR A 285 4.41 18.30 3.82
N ALA A 286 4.20 17.58 4.93
CA ALA A 286 5.17 17.46 6.02
C ALA A 286 6.53 16.86 5.61
N PHE A 287 6.63 16.26 4.41
CA PHE A 287 7.87 15.67 3.91
C PHE A 287 8.62 16.54 2.90
N CYS A 288 8.17 17.78 2.69
CA CYS A 288 8.75 18.71 1.74
C CYS A 288 9.25 19.97 2.46
N HIS A 289 10.51 20.35 2.23
CA HIS A 289 11.07 21.58 2.76
C HIS A 289 12.15 22.17 1.84
N PRO A 290 12.22 23.49 1.60
CA PRO A 290 13.18 24.09 0.67
C PRO A 290 14.65 23.77 0.92
N GLU A 291 15.01 23.58 2.20
CA GLU A 291 16.39 23.39 2.67
C GLU A 291 16.70 22.01 3.25
N PHE A 292 15.68 21.24 3.66
CA PHE A 292 15.87 19.99 4.39
C PHE A 292 15.22 18.81 3.67
N GLY A 293 15.73 17.61 3.92
CA GLY A 293 15.23 16.39 3.29
C GLY A 293 15.61 16.26 1.80
N SER A 294 14.87 15.39 1.11
CA SER A 294 15.13 15.05 -0.30
C SER A 294 14.22 15.80 -1.28
N TYR A 295 13.15 16.43 -0.79
CA TYR A 295 12.11 17.04 -1.61
C TYR A 295 11.87 18.47 -1.14
N LYS A 296 11.95 19.43 -2.07
CA LYS A 296 11.73 20.85 -1.75
C LYS A 296 10.25 21.20 -1.81
N THR A 297 9.53 20.55 -2.71
CA THR A 297 8.12 20.78 -3.01
C THR A 297 7.36 19.47 -3.14
N ILE A 298 6.03 19.54 -3.09
CA ILE A 298 5.16 18.38 -3.39
C ILE A 298 5.35 17.89 -4.83
N GLN A 299 5.73 18.77 -5.76
CA GLN A 299 6.04 18.41 -7.13
C GLN A 299 7.29 17.51 -7.18
N ASP A 300 8.29 17.75 -6.34
CA ASP A 300 9.47 16.88 -6.24
C ASP A 300 9.14 15.52 -5.62
N LEU A 301 8.32 15.52 -4.56
CA LEU A 301 7.90 14.27 -3.90
C LEU A 301 7.09 13.37 -4.84
N TRP A 302 6.22 13.95 -5.66
CA TRP A 302 5.35 13.20 -6.57
C TRP A 302 5.84 13.15 -8.02
N ASP A 303 6.99 13.76 -8.33
CA ASP A 303 7.52 13.90 -9.70
C ASP A 303 6.47 14.47 -10.69
N GLY A 304 5.69 15.44 -10.23
CA GLY A 304 4.58 16.04 -10.98
C GLY A 304 3.27 15.23 -10.97
N GLU A 305 3.22 14.03 -10.39
CA GLU A 305 2.00 13.21 -10.25
C GLU A 305 1.11 13.67 -9.08
N VAL A 306 0.84 14.97 -9.06
CA VAL A 306 -0.04 15.64 -8.13
C VAL A 306 -0.85 16.67 -8.89
N THR A 307 -2.15 16.77 -8.59
CA THR A 307 -2.97 17.84 -9.14
C THR A 307 -2.53 19.16 -8.53
N ALA A 308 -2.32 20.20 -9.35
CA ALA A 308 -2.09 21.55 -8.86
C ALA A 308 -3.18 21.89 -7.84
N SER A 309 -2.76 22.33 -6.65
CA SER A 309 -3.66 22.88 -5.63
C SER A 309 -4.47 24.02 -6.25
N LEU A 310 -5.79 23.99 -6.06
CA LEU A 310 -6.64 25.17 -6.25
C LEU A 310 -6.22 26.26 -5.27
#